data_AF-A0A5C7PGC1-F1
#
_entry.id   AF-A0A5C7PGC1-F1
#
_cell.length_a   1.000
_cell.length_b   1.000
_cell.length_c   1.000
_cell.angle_alpha   90.00
_cell.angle_beta   90.00
_cell.angle_gamma   90.00
#
_symmetry.space_group_name_H-M   'P 1'
#
loop_
_entity.id
_entity.type
_entity.pdbx_description
1 polymer ?
#
loop_
_entity_poly.entity_id
_entity_poly.type
_entity_poly.pdbx_seq_one_letter_code
_entity_poly.pdbx_strand_id
1 'polypeptide(L)'
;MSRLRLIDKAPPTAKQAVIERVKAMPNPRQELQCPRCGCRTYVTVRNGATLSGGALKHGTLIERCVCAHCYKQGITQSLMPVELKRI
;
A
#
# COMPACT_ATOMS: atom_id res chain seq x y z
N MET A 1 -40.65 23.53 2.77
CA MET A 1 -39.27 23.07 3.05
C MET A 1 -39.21 21.57 2.82
N SER A 2 -38.51 21.12 1.79
CA SER A 2 -38.35 19.70 1.47
C SER A 2 -37.55 19.00 2.58
N ARG A 3 -38.16 18.02 3.26
CA ARG A 3 -37.47 17.16 4.23
C ARG A 3 -36.46 16.29 3.48
N LEU A 4 -35.18 16.60 3.63
CA LEU A 4 -34.11 15.69 3.22
C LEU A 4 -34.23 14.42 4.08
N ARG A 5 -34.39 13.26 3.44
CA ARG A 5 -34.28 11.96 4.13
C ARG A 5 -32.84 11.48 4.00
N LEU A 6 -32.21 11.13 5.11
CA LEU A 6 -30.96 10.39 5.06
C LEU A 6 -31.27 9.03 4.43
N ILE A 7 -30.58 8.74 3.32
CA ILE A 7 -30.59 7.40 2.73
C ILE A 7 -29.63 6.56 3.58
N ASP A 8 -30.09 5.38 4.00
CA ASP A 8 -29.26 4.44 4.74
C ASP A 8 -28.01 4.07 3.93
N LYS A 9 -26.87 3.94 4.61
CA LYS A 9 -25.61 3.59 3.94
C LYS A 9 -25.77 2.23 3.25
N ALA A 10 -25.48 2.19 1.96
CA ALA A 10 -25.40 0.95 1.21
C ALA A 10 -24.41 -0.02 1.88
N PRO A 11 -24.67 -1.35 1.83
CA PRO A 11 -23.74 -2.33 2.37
C PRO A 11 -22.37 -2.20 1.68
N PRO A 12 -21.26 -2.22 2.43
CA PRO A 12 -19.95 -1.99 1.88
C PRO A 12 -19.58 -3.11 0.90
N THR A 13 -19.09 -2.73 -0.27
CA THR A 13 -18.44 -3.66 -1.19
C THR A 13 -17.20 -4.27 -0.54
N ALA A 14 -16.75 -5.44 -1.00
CA ALA A 14 -15.55 -6.11 -0.46
C ALA A 14 -14.31 -5.19 -0.41
N LYS A 15 -14.14 -4.33 -1.42
CA LYS A 15 -13.07 -3.31 -1.45
C LYS A 15 -13.25 -2.25 -0.35
N GLN A 16 -14.46 -1.74 -0.15
CA GLN A 16 -14.77 -0.77 0.89
C GLN A 16 -14.56 -1.35 2.28
N ALA A 17 -14.95 -2.61 2.51
CA ALA A 17 -14.73 -3.30 3.78
C ALA A 17 -13.23 -3.39 4.13
N VAL A 18 -12.36 -3.68 3.15
CA VAL A 18 -10.90 -3.68 3.37
C VAL A 18 -10.39 -2.29 3.73
N ILE A 19 -10.85 -1.24 3.04
CA ILE A 19 -10.44 0.15 3.30
C ILE A 19 -10.88 0.61 4.69
N GLU A 20 -12.13 0.36 5.07
CA GLU A 20 -12.65 0.72 6.39
C GLU A 20 -11.92 -0.03 7.50
N ARG A 21 -11.63 -1.32 7.29
CA ARG A 21 -10.80 -2.10 8.21
C ARG A 21 -9.42 -1.49 8.40
N VAL A 22 -8.74 -1.08 7.33
CA VAL A 22 -7.41 -0.44 7.41
C VAL A 22 -7.49 0.91 8.12
N LYS A 23 -8.53 1.72 7.87
CA LYS A 23 -8.76 2.99 8.57
C LYS A 23 -9.02 2.83 10.06
N ALA A 24 -9.68 1.74 10.46
CA ALA A 24 -9.98 1.43 11.85
C ALA A 24 -8.78 0.85 12.63
N MET A 25 -7.70 0.47 11.95
CA MET A 25 -6.51 -0.03 12.64
C MET A 25 -5.92 1.09 13.51
N PRO A 26 -5.57 0.81 14.78
CA PRO A 26 -4.92 1.78 15.64
C PRO A 26 -3.58 2.14 15.01
N ASN A 27 -3.49 3.34 14.44
CA ASN A 27 -2.25 3.85 13.89
C ASN A 27 -1.49 4.55 15.03
N PRO A 28 -0.43 3.94 15.61
CA PRO A 28 0.44 4.68 16.51
C PRO A 28 1.05 5.79 15.65
N ARG A 29 0.72 7.04 15.95
CA ARG A 29 1.05 8.26 15.16
C ARG A 29 2.54 8.39 14.74
N GLN A 30 3.42 7.55 15.28
CA GLN A 30 4.86 7.54 15.05
C GLN A 30 5.32 6.43 14.10
N GLU A 31 4.46 5.48 13.69
CA GLU A 31 4.83 4.40 12.77
C GLU A 31 4.27 4.64 11.37
N LEU A 32 5.10 4.37 10.36
CA LEU A 32 4.65 4.35 8.97
C LEU A 32 3.73 3.13 8.78
N GLN A 33 2.53 3.34 8.25
CA GLN A 33 1.59 2.27 7.92
C GLN A 33 1.22 2.31 6.44
N CYS A 34 1.29 1.16 5.76
CA CYS A 34 0.95 1.08 4.35
C CYS A 34 -0.55 1.33 4.15
N PRO A 35 -0.96 2.31 3.33
CA PRO A 35 -2.37 2.64 3.13
C PRO A 35 -3.14 1.55 2.37
N ARG A 36 -2.44 0.62 1.73
CA ARG A 36 -3.04 -0.42 0.88
C ARG A 36 -3.37 -1.69 1.68
N CYS A 37 -2.42 -2.18 2.47
CA CYS A 37 -2.55 -3.45 3.18
C CYS A 37 -2.47 -3.32 4.71
N GLY A 38 -2.16 -2.13 5.24
CA GLY A 38 -2.00 -1.92 6.67
C GLY A 38 -0.69 -2.46 7.27
N CYS A 39 0.20 -3.05 6.48
CA CYS A 39 1.52 -3.52 6.93
C CYS A 39 2.43 -2.35 7.32
N ARG A 40 3.32 -2.57 8.29
CA ARG A 40 4.29 -1.59 8.79
C ARG A 40 5.75 -1.98 8.53
N THR A 41 5.95 -3.04 7.75
CA THR A 41 7.27 -3.50 7.34
C THR A 41 7.63 -2.90 5.99
N TYR A 42 8.81 -2.31 5.91
CA TYR A 42 9.30 -1.63 4.71
C TYR A 42 10.64 -2.18 4.26
N VAL A 43 10.89 -2.12 2.97
CA VAL A 43 12.17 -2.44 2.34
C VAL A 43 12.69 -1.23 1.57
N THR A 44 14.01 -1.14 1.49
CA THR A 44 14.71 -0.18 0.65
C THR A 44 15.40 -0.96 -0.45
N VAL A 45 15.16 -0.58 -1.70
CA VAL A 45 15.70 -1.28 -2.87
C VAL A 45 16.95 -0.54 -3.33
N ARG A 46 18.07 -1.27 -3.36
CA ARG A 46 19.34 -0.78 -3.90
C ARG A 46 19.78 -1.71 -5.03
N ASN A 47 20.15 -1.13 -6.16
CA ASN A 47 20.69 -1.84 -7.31
C ASN A 47 22.22 -1.87 -7.26
N GLY A 48 22.83 -2.98 -7.66
CA GLY A 48 24.30 -3.09 -7.76
C GLY A 48 25.01 -3.18 -6.41
N ALA A 49 24.39 -3.74 -5.38
CA ALA A 49 25.10 -4.05 -4.15
C ALA A 49 26.17 -5.13 -4.40
N THR A 50 27.36 -4.94 -3.85
CA THR A 50 28.53 -5.83 -4.05
C THR A 50 29.07 -6.32 -2.72
N LEU A 51 29.72 -7.48 -2.72
CA LEU A 51 30.49 -7.97 -1.58
C LEU A 51 31.97 -7.71 -1.83
N SER A 52 32.64 -7.00 -0.93
CA SER A 52 34.05 -6.67 -1.02
C SER A 52 34.70 -6.92 0.33
N GLY A 53 35.60 -7.90 0.40
CA GLY A 53 36.28 -8.29 1.65
C GLY A 53 35.32 -8.80 2.74
N GLY A 54 34.23 -9.47 2.36
CA GLY A 54 33.20 -9.95 3.30
C GLY A 54 32.23 -8.86 3.79
N ALA A 55 32.46 -7.59 3.46
CA ALA A 55 31.55 -6.51 3.76
C ALA A 55 30.60 -6.21 2.58
N LEU A 56 29.33 -5.91 2.90
CA LEU A 56 28.34 -5.46 1.93
C LEU A 56 28.60 -3.99 1.57
N LYS A 57 28.95 -3.73 0.32
CA LYS A 57 28.95 -2.39 -0.26
C LYS A 57 27.61 -2.14 -0.92
N HIS A 58 26.90 -1.14 -0.41
CA HIS A 58 25.62 -0.73 -0.96
C HIS A 58 25.80 -0.07 -2.33
N GLY A 59 24.98 -0.48 -3.30
CA GLY A 59 24.92 0.17 -4.61
C GLY A 59 23.96 1.36 -4.63
N THR A 60 23.53 1.74 -5.83
CA THR A 60 22.63 2.87 -6.06
C THR A 60 21.25 2.61 -5.47
N LEU A 61 20.75 3.57 -4.71
CA LEU A 61 19.40 3.55 -4.20
C LEU A 61 18.38 3.81 -5.32
N ILE A 62 17.43 2.89 -5.49
CA ILE A 62 16.35 3.03 -6.48
C ILE A 62 15.05 3.43 -5.81
N GLU A 63 14.67 2.75 -4.72
CA GLU A 63 13.42 3.01 -4.00
C GLU A 63 13.64 3.01 -2.50
N ARG A 64 12.96 3.91 -1.78
CA ARG A 64 12.95 3.97 -0.31
C ARG A 64 11.55 3.67 0.22
N CYS A 65 11.49 3.04 1.39
CA CYS A 65 10.25 2.85 2.14
C CYS A 65 9.13 2.15 1.34
N VAL A 66 9.48 1.10 0.59
CA VAL A 66 8.49 0.30 -0.13
C VAL A 66 7.86 -0.70 0.84
N CYS A 67 6.54 -0.82 0.85
CA CYS A 67 5.87 -1.81 1.71
C CYS A 67 6.30 -3.24 1.34
N ALA A 68 6.89 -3.96 2.30
CA ALA A 68 7.44 -5.30 2.08
C ALA A 68 6.37 -6.30 1.65
N HIS A 69 5.17 -6.21 2.22
CA HIS A 69 4.07 -7.12 1.91
C HIS A 69 3.53 -6.92 0.48
N CYS A 70 3.27 -5.66 0.10
CA CYS A 70 2.83 -5.34 -1.26
C CYS A 70 3.91 -5.66 -2.31
N TYR A 71 5.20 -5.49 -1.96
CA TYR A 71 6.30 -5.84 -2.84
C TYR A 71 6.36 -7.35 -3.10
N LYS A 72 6.26 -8.19 -2.06
CA LYS A 72 6.29 -9.65 -2.17
C LYS A 72 5.12 -10.24 -2.97
N GLN A 73 3.96 -9.60 -2.93
CA GLN A 73 2.77 -10.05 -3.65
C GLN A 73 2.77 -9.67 -5.14
N GLY A 74 3.84 -9.00 -5.62
CA GLY A 74 3.81 -8.25 -6.86
C GLY A 74 2.95 -7.01 -6.65
N ILE A 75 3.50 -5.83 -6.90
CA ILE A 75 2.74 -4.58 -6.79
C ILE A 75 1.62 -4.64 -7.83
N THR A 76 0.45 -5.17 -7.46
CA THR A 76 -0.78 -5.10 -8.25
C THR A 76 -1.35 -3.70 -8.11
N GLN A 77 -0.53 -2.67 -8.32
CA GLN A 77 -1.10 -1.38 -8.66
C GLN A 77 -1.61 -1.56 -10.09
N SER A 78 -2.92 -1.75 -10.23
CA SER A 78 -3.58 -1.32 -11.45
C SER A 78 -3.41 0.21 -11.48
N LEU A 79 -2.25 0.67 -11.97
CA LEU A 79 -2.03 2.07 -12.31
C LEU A 79 -2.91 2.47 -13.50
N MET A 80 -3.52 1.49 -14.17
CA MET A 80 -4.59 1.72 -15.12
C MET A 80 -5.93 1.85 -14.38
N PRO A 81 -6.74 2.90 -14.67
CA PRO A 81 -8.14 2.89 -14.31
C PRO A 81 -8.80 1.63 -14.88
N VAL A 82 -9.71 1.05 -14.10
CA VAL A 82 -10.38 -0.25 -14.39
C VAL A 82 -11.10 -0.25 -15.75
N GLU A 83 -11.36 0.94 -16.31
CA GLU A 83 -12.10 1.16 -17.56
C GLU A 83 -11.30 0.86 -18.85
N LEU A 84 -9.97 0.72 -18.81
CA LEU A 84 -9.16 0.48 -20.03
C LEU A 84 -8.85 -1.00 -20.31
N LYS A 85 -9.51 -1.94 -19.62
CA LYS A 85 -9.29 -3.40 -19.81
C LYS A 85 -10.04 -4.00 -21.02
N ARG A 86 -10.17 -3.23 -22.10
CA ARG A 86 -10.70 -3.68 -23.40
C ARG A 86 -9.79 -3.22 -24.52
N ILE A 87 -8.80 -4.03 -24.85
CA ILE A 87 -8.32 -4.26 -26.22
C ILE A 87 -7.98 -5.75 -26.29
#